data_AF-A0AB34GMG4-F1
#
_entry.id   AF-A0AB34GMG4-F1
#
_cell.length_a   1.000
_cell.length_b   1.000
_cell.length_c   1.000
_cell.angle_alpha   90.00
_cell.angle_beta   90.00
_cell.angle_gamma   90.00
#
_symmetry.space_group_name_H-M   'P 1'
#
loop_
_entity.id
_entity.type
_entity.pdbx_description
1 polymer ?
#
loop_
_entity_poly.entity_id
_entity_poly.type
_entity_poly.pdbx_seq_one_letter_code
_entity_poly.pdbx_strand_id
1 'polypeptide(L)'
;MAEAEASLLRQFPLLLPQNRAKTVYEGFISAQGRDFHLRILLPKDLQLRNARLLCSWQLKAILNGYHHVVQQRMQHSPDLMSFIVELKMVLEVALKNKKELYVLPPPPQFYSSLIEEIGTLGWDKLVYVDTCFSIIKLKAEDASGREHLITVKLKAKESSINSVS
;
A
#
# COMPACT_ATOMS: atom_id res chain seq x y z
N MET A 1 -17.39 -27.26 -8.10
CA MET A 1 -16.37 -26.92 -7.09
C MET A 1 -14.94 -26.91 -7.63
N ALA A 2 -14.47 -27.93 -8.37
CA ALA A 2 -13.12 -27.92 -8.95
C ALA A 2 -12.92 -26.82 -10.01
N GLU A 3 -13.95 -26.50 -10.78
CA GLU A 3 -13.91 -25.47 -11.82
C GLU A 3 -13.79 -24.04 -11.25
N ALA A 4 -14.44 -23.75 -10.13
CA ALA A 4 -14.33 -22.46 -9.44
C ALA A 4 -12.92 -22.23 -8.86
N GLU A 5 -12.28 -23.28 -8.36
CA GLU A 5 -10.90 -23.24 -7.88
C GLU A 5 -9.90 -23.06 -9.03
N ALA A 6 -10.08 -23.79 -10.14
CA ALA A 6 -9.28 -23.61 -11.34
C ALA A 6 -9.43 -22.19 -11.91
N SER A 7 -10.63 -21.61 -11.84
CA SER A 7 -10.89 -20.23 -12.24
C SER A 7 -10.18 -19.22 -11.32
N LEU A 8 -10.26 -19.42 -10.00
CA LEU A 8 -9.58 -18.59 -9.02
C LEU A 8 -8.05 -18.63 -9.23
N LEU A 9 -7.45 -19.81 -9.39
CA LEU A 9 -6.02 -19.96 -9.60
C LEU A 9 -5.55 -19.37 -10.94
N ARG A 10 -6.39 -19.38 -11.98
CA ARG A 10 -6.07 -18.76 -13.27
C ARG A 10 -6.03 -17.23 -13.18
N GLN A 11 -6.90 -16.62 -12.39
CA GLN A 11 -7.01 -15.15 -12.29
C GLN A 11 -6.21 -14.57 -11.11
N PHE A 12 -6.06 -15.34 -10.04
CA PHE A 12 -5.36 -14.99 -8.80
C PHE A 12 -4.40 -16.11 -8.41
N PRO A 13 -3.34 -16.36 -9.20
CA PRO A 13 -2.42 -17.49 -9.00
C PRO A 13 -1.66 -17.42 -7.68
N LEU A 14 -1.55 -16.23 -7.09
CA LEU A 14 -0.86 -16.02 -5.82
C LEU A 14 -1.75 -16.24 -4.59
N LEU A 15 -3.04 -16.57 -4.77
CA LEU A 15 -3.97 -16.81 -3.67
C LEU A 15 -4.39 -18.27 -3.60
N LEU A 16 -3.92 -18.97 -2.58
CA LEU A 16 -4.01 -20.42 -2.49
C LEU A 16 -4.83 -20.87 -1.27
N PRO A 17 -5.61 -21.96 -1.39
CA PRO A 17 -6.24 -22.59 -0.25
C PRO A 17 -5.17 -23.17 0.70
N GLN A 18 -5.27 -22.85 1.99
CA GLN A 18 -4.33 -23.26 3.04
C GLN A 18 -4.77 -24.53 3.78
N ASN A 19 -5.99 -25.01 3.53
CA ASN A 19 -6.51 -26.21 4.15
C ASN A 19 -7.39 -27.04 3.20
N ARG A 20 -7.51 -28.35 3.48
CA ARG A 20 -8.33 -29.26 2.69
C ARG A 20 -9.82 -28.90 2.68
N ALA A 21 -10.29 -28.26 3.77
CA ALA A 21 -11.66 -27.79 3.90
C ALA A 21 -11.96 -26.56 3.03
N LYS A 22 -10.95 -25.94 2.40
CA LYS A 22 -11.09 -24.74 1.58
C LYS A 22 -11.82 -23.61 2.31
N THR A 23 -11.56 -23.49 3.61
CA THR A 23 -12.10 -22.40 4.44
C THR A 23 -11.07 -21.32 4.70
N VAL A 24 -9.80 -21.54 4.35
CA VAL A 24 -8.73 -20.55 4.51
C VAL A 24 -8.05 -20.37 3.16
N TYR A 25 -8.03 -19.15 2.68
CA TYR A 25 -7.27 -18.73 1.50
C TYR A 25 -6.25 -17.69 1.91
N GLU A 26 -5.02 -17.82 1.47
CA GLU A 26 -3.92 -16.91 1.83
C GLU A 26 -2.96 -16.73 0.66
N GLY A 27 -2.41 -15.52 0.55
CA GLY A 27 -1.59 -15.18 -0.60
C GLY A 27 -1.51 -13.68 -0.86
N PHE A 28 -1.40 -13.31 -2.13
CA PHE A 28 -1.23 -11.93 -2.55
C PHE A 28 -2.28 -11.51 -3.59
N ILE A 29 -2.67 -10.23 -3.53
CA ILE A 29 -3.42 -9.54 -4.56
C ILE A 29 -2.57 -8.43 -5.18
N SER A 30 -2.48 -8.44 -6.51
CA SER A 30 -1.68 -7.47 -7.27
C SER A 30 -2.56 -6.34 -7.78
N ALA A 31 -2.14 -5.10 -7.53
CA ALA A 31 -2.77 -3.89 -8.06
C ALA A 31 -1.72 -2.79 -8.29
N GLN A 32 -1.83 -2.04 -9.39
CA GLN A 32 -0.85 -0.99 -9.77
C GLN A 32 0.63 -1.45 -9.75
N GLY A 33 0.90 -2.71 -10.09
CA GLY A 33 2.26 -3.29 -10.06
C GLY A 33 2.82 -3.53 -8.65
N ARG A 34 1.97 -3.52 -7.61
CA ARG A 34 2.34 -3.84 -6.22
C ARG A 34 1.53 -5.04 -5.74
N ASP A 35 2.16 -5.87 -4.92
CA ASP A 35 1.54 -7.03 -4.32
C ASP A 35 1.23 -6.78 -2.84
N PHE A 36 0.03 -7.17 -2.43
CA PHE A 36 -0.46 -7.01 -1.07
C PHE A 36 -0.87 -8.34 -0.48
N HIS A 37 -0.31 -8.68 0.67
CA HIS A 37 -0.71 -9.89 1.40
C HIS A 37 -2.15 -9.79 1.89
N LEU A 38 -2.91 -10.86 1.67
CA LEU A 38 -4.27 -11.02 2.12
C LEU A 38 -4.51 -12.46 2.61
N ARG A 39 -5.43 -12.61 3.54
CA ARG A 39 -5.95 -13.90 4.01
C ARG A 39 -7.45 -13.83 4.23
N ILE A 40 -8.20 -14.75 3.64
CA ILE A 40 -9.66 -14.86 3.78
C ILE A 40 -9.98 -16.12 4.58
N LEU A 41 -10.76 -15.93 5.64
CA LEU A 41 -11.31 -17.00 6.46
C LEU A 41 -12.80 -17.11 6.17
N LEU A 42 -13.20 -18.21 5.53
CA LEU A 42 -14.59 -18.55 5.32
C LEU A 42 -15.14 -19.31 6.54
N PRO A 43 -16.43 -19.17 6.87
CA PRO A 43 -17.06 -20.01 7.87
C PRO A 43 -17.25 -21.43 7.33
N LYS A 44 -17.67 -22.36 8.20
CA LYS A 44 -17.88 -23.77 7.83
C LYS A 44 -18.95 -23.96 6.75
N ASP A 45 -19.90 -23.03 6.65
CA ASP A 45 -20.95 -23.01 5.62
C ASP A 45 -20.46 -22.44 4.27
N LEU A 46 -19.20 -22.01 4.20
CA LEU A 46 -18.54 -21.40 3.04
C LEU A 46 -19.20 -20.10 2.55
N GLN A 47 -20.06 -19.49 3.38
CA GLN A 47 -20.79 -18.27 3.02
C GLN A 47 -19.94 -17.03 3.26
N LEU A 48 -19.80 -16.18 2.25
CA LEU A 48 -18.99 -14.97 2.33
C LEU A 48 -19.49 -13.94 3.34
N ARG A 49 -20.81 -13.87 3.57
CA ARG A 49 -21.44 -12.90 4.51
C ARG A 49 -20.82 -12.89 5.92
N ASN A 50 -20.26 -14.01 6.35
CA ASN A 50 -19.63 -14.19 7.66
C ASN A 50 -18.12 -14.44 7.55
N ALA A 51 -17.53 -14.21 6.38
CA ALA A 51 -16.11 -14.37 6.16
C ALA A 51 -15.32 -13.25 6.85
N ARG A 52 -14.05 -13.51 7.14
CA ARG A 52 -13.12 -12.52 7.70
C ARG A 52 -12.00 -12.28 6.71
N LEU A 53 -11.83 -11.01 6.34
CA LEU A 53 -10.68 -10.54 5.57
C LEU A 53 -9.58 -10.05 6.51
N LEU A 54 -8.44 -10.70 6.48
CA LEU A 54 -7.19 -10.28 7.09
C LEU A 54 -6.24 -9.82 6.00
N CYS A 55 -5.37 -8.86 6.29
CA CYS A 55 -4.43 -8.33 5.31
C CYS A 55 -3.23 -7.66 5.96
N SER A 56 -2.22 -7.35 5.14
CA SER A 56 -1.09 -6.53 5.56
C SER A 56 -1.55 -5.15 6.04
N TRP A 57 -0.75 -4.52 6.90
CA TRP A 57 -1.00 -3.16 7.37
C TRP A 57 -1.09 -2.15 6.20
N GLN A 58 -0.34 -2.38 5.13
CA GLN A 58 -0.34 -1.53 3.94
C GLN A 58 -1.70 -1.58 3.22
N LEU A 59 -2.22 -2.80 3.01
CA LEU A 59 -3.52 -2.99 2.38
C LEU A 59 -4.65 -2.43 3.26
N LYS A 60 -4.56 -2.67 4.57
CA LYS A 60 -5.49 -2.11 5.55
C LYS A 60 -5.53 -0.57 5.50
N ALA A 61 -4.37 0.08 5.39
CA ALA A 61 -4.27 1.54 5.30
C ALA A 61 -4.82 2.10 3.98
N ILE A 62 -4.79 1.33 2.88
CA ILE A 62 -5.40 1.74 1.60
C ILE A 62 -6.93 1.59 1.67
N LEU A 63 -7.41 0.51 2.28
CA LEU A 63 -8.84 0.19 2.38
C LEU A 63 -9.58 0.94 3.50
N ASN A 64 -8.89 1.72 4.33
CA ASN A 64 -9.50 2.38 5.50
C ASN A 64 -10.72 3.24 5.14
N GLY A 65 -10.66 3.98 4.02
CA GLY A 65 -11.79 4.78 3.51
C GLY A 65 -12.87 3.96 2.79
N TYR A 66 -12.63 2.69 2.50
CA TYR A 66 -13.48 1.81 1.70
C TYR A 66 -14.03 0.63 2.50
N HIS A 67 -13.88 0.64 3.83
CA HIS A 67 -14.28 -0.48 4.68
C HIS A 67 -15.75 -0.89 4.50
N HIS A 68 -16.65 0.09 4.41
CA HIS A 68 -18.07 -0.14 4.17
C HIS A 68 -18.33 -0.82 2.82
N VAL A 69 -17.62 -0.41 1.76
CA VAL A 69 -17.72 -1.02 0.43
C VAL A 69 -17.24 -2.46 0.47
N VAL A 70 -16.07 -2.72 1.10
CA VAL A 70 -15.51 -4.07 1.22
C VAL A 70 -16.46 -4.99 1.99
N GLN A 71 -17.07 -4.50 3.07
CA GLN A 71 -18.08 -5.25 3.82
C GLN A 71 -19.32 -5.53 2.98
N GLN A 72 -19.82 -4.55 2.23
CA GLN A 72 -20.95 -4.76 1.32
C GLN A 72 -20.63 -5.81 0.25
N ARG A 73 -19.45 -5.77 -0.37
CA ARG A 73 -19.04 -6.80 -1.34
C ARG A 73 -19.02 -8.17 -0.68
N MET A 74 -18.43 -8.29 0.51
CA MET A 74 -18.41 -9.56 1.24
C MET A 74 -19.81 -10.10 1.59
N GLN A 75 -20.82 -9.24 1.75
CA GLN A 75 -22.21 -9.67 1.98
C GLN A 75 -22.96 -10.07 0.70
N HIS A 76 -22.67 -9.40 -0.42
CA HIS A 76 -23.47 -9.49 -1.64
C HIS A 76 -22.81 -10.30 -2.76
N SER A 77 -21.51 -10.55 -2.72
CA SER A 77 -20.85 -11.38 -3.72
C SER A 77 -21.35 -12.82 -3.61
N PRO A 78 -21.72 -13.47 -4.72
CA PRO A 78 -22.27 -14.83 -4.72
C PRO A 78 -21.24 -15.90 -4.33
N ASP A 79 -19.96 -15.65 -4.58
CA ASP A 79 -18.86 -16.59 -4.36
C ASP A 79 -17.53 -15.85 -4.16
N LEU A 80 -16.52 -16.59 -3.67
CA LEU A 80 -15.19 -16.07 -3.36
C LEU A 80 -14.51 -15.42 -4.56
N MET A 81 -14.65 -16.00 -5.75
CA MET A 81 -14.00 -15.48 -6.95
C MET A 81 -14.57 -14.10 -7.32
N SER A 82 -15.89 -13.98 -7.32
CA SER A 82 -16.60 -12.72 -7.52
C SER A 82 -16.17 -11.66 -6.50
N PHE A 83 -16.10 -12.02 -5.21
CA PHE A 83 -15.62 -11.11 -4.16
C PHE A 83 -14.20 -10.60 -4.42
N ILE A 84 -13.28 -11.45 -4.83
CA ILE A 84 -11.87 -11.05 -5.00
C ILE A 84 -11.68 -10.17 -6.23
N VAL A 85 -12.45 -10.38 -7.31
CA VAL A 85 -12.49 -9.46 -8.44
C VAL A 85 -13.01 -8.09 -8.00
N GLU A 86 -14.10 -8.04 -7.24
CA GLU A 86 -14.64 -6.77 -6.73
C GLU A 86 -13.68 -6.08 -5.76
N LEU A 87 -13.04 -6.84 -4.86
CA LEU A 87 -12.00 -6.33 -3.97
C LEU A 87 -10.83 -5.75 -4.75
N LYS A 88 -10.39 -6.41 -5.84
CA LYS A 88 -9.35 -5.90 -6.73
C LYS A 88 -9.76 -4.56 -7.33
N MET A 89 -11.01 -4.43 -7.81
CA MET A 89 -11.50 -3.16 -8.36
C MET A 89 -11.50 -2.04 -7.31
N VAL A 90 -11.98 -2.32 -6.10
CA VAL A 90 -11.95 -1.35 -4.99
C VAL A 90 -10.51 -0.94 -4.68
N LEU A 91 -9.57 -1.90 -4.66
CA LEU A 91 -8.16 -1.63 -4.42
C LEU A 91 -7.54 -0.76 -5.52
N GLU A 92 -7.84 -1.02 -6.79
CA GLU A 92 -7.36 -0.21 -7.92
C GLU A 92 -7.85 1.24 -7.82
N VAL A 93 -9.13 1.44 -7.50
CA VAL A 93 -9.72 2.78 -7.29
C VAL A 93 -9.09 3.47 -6.08
N ALA A 94 -8.97 2.77 -4.95
CA ALA A 94 -8.37 3.31 -3.74
C ALA A 94 -6.91 3.73 -3.97
N LEU A 95 -6.14 2.94 -4.73
CA LEU A 95 -4.76 3.28 -5.07
C LEU A 95 -4.67 4.45 -6.05
N LYS A 96 -5.58 4.55 -7.02
CA LYS A 96 -5.65 5.69 -7.93
C LYS A 96 -5.97 6.98 -7.16
N ASN A 97 -7.00 6.95 -6.32
CA ASN A 97 -7.40 8.09 -5.49
C ASN A 97 -6.32 8.44 -4.46
N LYS A 98 -5.59 7.45 -3.92
CA LYS A 98 -4.49 7.71 -2.98
C LYS A 98 -3.29 8.35 -3.68
N LYS A 99 -2.98 7.99 -4.92
CA LYS A 99 -1.98 8.72 -5.74
C LYS A 99 -2.42 10.17 -5.98
N GLU A 100 -3.72 10.41 -6.16
CA GLU A 100 -4.29 11.77 -6.27
C GLU A 100 -4.26 12.51 -4.91
N LEU A 101 -4.47 11.82 -3.78
CA LEU A 101 -4.40 12.37 -2.42
C LEU A 101 -2.98 12.58 -1.89
N TYR A 102 -1.97 11.91 -2.45
CA TYR A 102 -0.55 12.13 -2.11
C TYR A 102 0.07 13.37 -2.77
N VAL A 103 -0.75 14.28 -3.30
CA VAL A 103 -0.28 15.56 -3.83
C VAL A 103 -1.12 16.69 -3.24
N LEU A 104 -1.08 16.85 -1.92
CA LEU A 104 -0.83 18.21 -1.45
C LEU A 104 0.68 18.36 -1.47
N PRO A 105 1.25 19.07 -2.47
CA PRO A 105 2.67 19.36 -2.42
C PRO A 105 2.92 20.06 -1.08
N PRO A 106 4.02 19.73 -0.38
CA PRO A 106 4.51 20.56 0.69
C PRO A 106 4.40 22.04 0.27
N PRO A 107 3.99 22.94 1.18
CA PRO A 107 3.93 24.36 0.85
C PRO A 107 5.24 24.78 0.18
N PRO A 108 5.24 25.68 -0.83
CA PRO A 108 6.47 26.07 -1.53
C PRO A 108 7.62 26.46 -0.59
N GLN A 109 7.28 27.01 0.57
CA GLN A 109 8.21 27.35 1.65
C GLN A 109 9.03 26.15 2.16
N PHE A 110 8.45 24.95 2.21
CA PHE A 110 9.17 23.73 2.60
C PHE A 110 10.34 23.45 1.64
N TYR A 111 10.11 23.58 0.33
CA TYR A 111 11.15 23.39 -0.67
C TYR A 111 12.19 24.50 -0.62
N SER A 112 11.77 25.75 -0.40
CA SER A 112 12.69 26.87 -0.21
C SER A 112 13.63 26.64 0.98
N SER A 113 13.09 26.28 2.16
CA SER A 113 13.89 25.97 3.34
C SER A 113 14.82 24.79 3.09
N LEU A 114 14.36 23.75 2.40
CA LEU A 114 15.18 22.58 2.15
C LEU A 114 16.33 22.86 1.17
N ILE A 115 16.10 23.71 0.15
CA ILE A 115 17.15 24.18 -0.76
C ILE A 115 18.18 25.02 0.00
N GLU A 116 17.73 25.89 0.91
CA GLU A 116 18.62 26.66 1.79
C GLU A 116 19.44 25.74 2.70
N GLU A 117 18.82 24.73 3.33
CA GLU A 117 19.50 23.74 4.17
C GLU A 117 20.55 22.96 3.37
N ILE A 118 20.24 22.49 2.17
CA ILE A 118 21.24 21.86 1.29
C ILE A 118 22.37 22.85 0.95
N GLY A 119 22.03 24.11 0.69
CA GLY A 119 23.01 25.17 0.48
C GLY A 119 23.94 25.37 1.67
N THR A 120 23.42 25.32 2.90
CA THR A 120 24.25 25.40 4.13
C THR A 120 25.12 24.17 4.34
N LEU A 121 24.66 22.98 3.93
CA LEU A 121 25.43 21.74 4.00
C LEU A 121 26.56 21.70 2.95
N GLY A 122 26.32 22.27 1.77
CA GLY A 122 27.21 22.28 0.61
C GLY A 122 26.65 21.45 -0.54
N TRP A 123 26.45 22.08 -1.70
CA TRP A 123 25.93 21.42 -2.91
C TRP A 123 26.87 20.35 -3.47
N ASP A 124 28.17 20.46 -3.19
CA ASP A 124 29.19 19.47 -3.55
C ASP A 124 28.95 18.11 -2.87
N LYS A 125 28.22 18.09 -1.75
CA LYS A 125 27.87 16.87 -1.02
C LYS A 125 26.60 16.21 -1.56
N LEU A 126 25.84 16.86 -2.43
CA LEU A 126 24.61 16.32 -2.99
C LEU A 126 24.92 15.35 -4.15
N VAL A 127 24.62 14.07 -3.97
CA VAL A 127 24.91 13.02 -4.98
C VAL A 127 23.68 12.70 -5.82
N TYR A 128 22.50 12.72 -5.21
CA TYR A 128 21.28 12.32 -5.89
C TYR A 128 20.05 12.93 -5.22
N VAL A 129 19.06 13.23 -6.06
CA VAL A 129 17.72 13.64 -5.67
C VAL A 129 16.74 12.88 -6.56
N ASP A 130 15.69 12.31 -5.98
CA ASP A 130 14.64 11.66 -6.76
C ASP A 130 13.69 12.67 -7.42
N THR A 131 12.97 12.22 -8.44
CA THR A 131 12.03 13.08 -9.21
C THR A 131 10.89 13.64 -8.37
N CYS A 132 10.61 13.04 -7.21
CA CYS A 132 9.57 13.49 -6.28
C CYS A 132 10.12 14.36 -5.13
N PHE A 133 11.43 14.68 -5.12
CA PHE A 133 12.10 15.44 -4.05
C PHE A 133 11.77 14.90 -2.65
N SER A 134 11.68 13.59 -2.53
CA SER A 134 11.34 12.83 -1.34
C SER A 134 12.52 12.02 -0.80
N ILE A 135 13.53 11.79 -1.64
CA ILE A 135 14.75 11.06 -1.32
C ILE A 135 15.95 11.89 -1.77
N ILE A 136 16.85 12.14 -0.82
CA ILE A 136 18.10 12.85 -1.05
C ILE A 136 19.25 11.96 -0.62
N LYS A 137 20.30 11.88 -1.43
CA LYS A 137 21.54 11.20 -1.06
C LYS A 137 22.67 12.21 -0.98
N LEU A 138 23.34 12.21 0.17
CA LEU A 138 24.49 13.06 0.46
C LEU A 138 25.74 12.20 0.60
N LYS A 139 26.88 12.71 0.17
CA LYS A 139 28.19 12.16 0.50
C LYS A 139 28.80 12.89 1.69
N ALA A 140 29.50 12.14 2.52
CA ALA A 140 30.29 12.67 3.63
C ALA A 140 31.60 11.89 3.74
N GLU A 141 32.69 12.57 4.02
CA GLU A 141 33.99 11.94 4.27
C GLU A 141 34.22 11.85 5.77
N ASP A 142 34.65 10.69 6.27
CA ASP A 142 35.05 10.56 7.66
C ASP A 142 36.49 11.02 7.91
N ALA A 143 36.91 11.08 9.17
CA ALA A 143 38.26 11.49 9.55
C ALA A 143 39.38 10.58 9.00
N SER A 144 39.04 9.40 8.44
CA SER A 144 39.97 8.47 7.81
C SER A 144 39.95 8.56 6.27
N GLY A 145 39.24 9.53 5.70
CA GLY A 145 39.17 9.76 4.26
C GLY A 145 38.23 8.84 3.51
N ARG A 146 37.33 8.12 4.20
CA ARG A 146 36.37 7.22 3.54
C ARG A 146 35.09 7.96 3.22
N GLU A 147 34.61 7.80 1.99
CA GLU A 147 33.32 8.34 1.56
C GLU A 147 32.14 7.48 2.03
N HIS A 148 31.15 8.13 2.63
CA HIS A 148 29.90 7.55 3.10
C HIS A 148 28.74 8.15 2.34
N LEU A 149 27.75 7.30 1.99
CA LEU A 149 26.52 7.74 1.33
C LEU A 149 25.36 7.72 2.33
N ILE A 150 24.85 8.90 2.65
CA ILE A 150 23.73 9.09 3.57
C ILE A 150 22.45 9.26 2.75
N THR A 151 21.46 8.39 2.96
CA THR A 151 20.14 8.52 2.30
C THR A 151 19.13 9.11 3.27
N VAL A 152 18.60 10.28 2.94
CA VAL A 152 17.56 10.97 3.69
C VAL A 152 16.23 10.76 2.97
N LYS A 153 15.21 10.27 3.71
CA LYS A 153 13.84 10.16 3.21
C LYS A 153 13.00 11.25 3.87
N LEU A 154 12.59 12.22 3.08
CA LEU A 154 11.73 13.31 3.50
C LEU A 154 10.30 12.79 3.59
N LYS A 155 9.74 12.81 4.81
CA LYS A 155 8.30 12.61 5.01
C LYS A 155 7.69 13.99 5.22
N ALA A 156 6.64 14.30 4.47
CA ALA A 156 5.80 15.45 4.81
C ALA A 156 5.33 15.27 6.25
N LYS A 157 5.55 16.29 7.09
CA LYS A 157 5.04 16.32 8.45
C LYS A 157 3.53 16.12 8.35
N GLU A 158 3.00 15.03 8.92
CA GLU A 158 1.56 14.86 9.04
C GLU A 158 1.05 16.09 9.78
N SER A 159 0.26 16.91 9.09
CA SER A 159 -0.48 17.98 9.71
C SER A 159 -1.40 17.31 10.71
N SER A 160 -1.04 17.37 11.99
CA SER A 160 -1.95 17.12 13.09
C SER A 160 -3.11 18.09 12.92
N ILE A 161 -4.18 17.62 12.28
CA ILE A 161 -5.45 18.35 12.29
C ILE A 161 -5.93 18.23 13.74
N ASN A 162 -5.74 19.30 14.49
CA ASN A 162 -6.38 19.48 15.78
C ASN A 162 -7.89 19.26 15.57
N SER A 163 -8.43 18.27 16.28
CA SER A 163 -9.86 18.09 16.41
C SER A 163 -10.47 19.38 16.95
N VAL A 164 -11.30 20.04 16.14
CA VAL A 164 -12.27 21.00 16.66
C VAL A 164 -13.59 20.24 16.80
N SER A 165 -13.99 20.15 18.08
CA SER A 165 -15.30 19.84 18.68
C SER A 165 -16.42 19.35 17.79
#